data_AF-A0A5D4MJI9-F1
#
_entry.id   AF-A0A5D4MJI9-F1
#
_cell.length_a   1.000
_cell.length_b   1.000
_cell.length_c   1.000
_cell.angle_alpha   90.00
_cell.angle_beta   90.00
_cell.angle_gamma   90.00
#
_symmetry.space_group_name_H-M   'P 1'
#
loop_
_entity.id
_entity.type
_entity.pdbx_description
1 polymer ?
#
loop_
_entity_poly.entity_id
_entity_poly.type
_entity_poly.pdbx_seq_one_letter_code
_entity_poly.pdbx_strand_id
1 'polypeptide(L)' 'MLLQKIKDIQLRGLDGNMVSLKDYHGKNTLIFMWASW' A
#
# COMPACT_ATOMS: atom_id res chain seq x y z
N MET A 1 -8.42 -10.06 -7.01
CA MET A 1 -7.64 -9.90 -5.76
C MET A 1 -7.96 -8.54 -5.13
N LEU A 2 -7.84 -8.38 -3.80
CA LEU A 2 -8.21 -7.15 -3.05
C LEU A 2 -7.64 -5.86 -3.69
N LEU A 3 -6.36 -5.87 -4.06
CA LEU A 3 -5.67 -4.71 -4.64
C LEU A 3 -6.32 -4.20 -5.94
N GLN A 4 -6.93 -5.07 -6.75
CA GLN A 4 -7.59 -4.66 -8.00
C GLN A 4 -8.92 -3.92 -7.78
N LYS A 5 -9.53 -4.06 -6.59
CA LYS A 5 -10.84 -3.49 -6.25
C LYS A 5 -10.74 -2.23 -5.39
N ILE A 6 -9.63 -2.06 -4.67
CA ILE A 6 -9.39 -0.90 -3.82
C ILE A 6 -8.94 0.29 -4.69
N LYS A 7 -9.44 1.49 -4.36
CA LYS A 7 -8.93 2.72 -4.96
C LYS A 7 -7.46 2.86 -4.61
N ASP A 8 -6.64 3.20 -5.60
CA ASP A 8 -5.22 3.46 -5.40
C ASP A 8 -4.98 4.46 -4.26
N ILE A 9 -4.21 4.04 -3.27
CA ILE A 9 -3.79 4.86 -2.13
C ILE A 9 -2.32 5.13 -2.30
N GLN A 10 -1.95 6.39 -2.15
CA GLN A 10 -0.57 6.83 -2.13
C GLN A 10 -0.22 7.30 -0.73
N LEU A 11 0.81 6.70 -0.15
CA LEU A 11 1.32 7.04 1.17
C LEU A 11 2.78 7.46 1.07
N ARG A 12 3.20 8.33 1.97
CA ARG A 12 4.62 8.65 2.10
C ARG A 12 5.33 7.54 2.86
N GLY A 13 6.36 6.96 2.25
CA GLY A 13 7.22 5.96 2.84
C GLY A 13 8.17 6.56 3.88
N LEU A 14 8.85 5.67 4.62
CA LEU A 14 9.82 6.04 5.65
C LEU A 14 11.08 6.71 5.06
N ASP A 15 11.37 6.42 3.80
CA ASP A 15 12.44 7.03 3.01
C ASP A 15 12.03 8.40 2.41
N GLY A 16 10.80 8.84 2.66
CA GLY A 16 10.25 10.09 2.14
C GLY A 16 9.68 10.00 0.73
N ASN A 17 9.80 8.86 0.04
CA ASN A 17 9.25 8.62 -1.29
C ASN A 17 7.75 8.32 -1.23
N MET A 18 7.05 8.56 -2.33
CA MET A 18 5.65 8.16 -2.46
C MET A 18 5.56 6.68 -2.85
N VAL A 19 4.71 5.93 -2.15
CA VAL A 19 4.44 4.51 -2.42
C VAL A 19 2.97 4.38 -2.84
N SER A 20 2.72 3.72 -3.96
CA SER A 20 1.37 3.45 -4.46
C SER A 20 1.02 1.97 -4.28
N LEU A 21 -0.25 1.68 -3.95
CA LEU A 21 -0.76 0.31 -3.94
C LEU A 21 -0.67 -0.37 -5.32
N LYS A 22 -0.68 0.40 -6.41
CA LYS A 22 -0.55 -0.14 -7.77
C LYS A 22 0.80 -0.79 -8.04
N ASP A 23 1.87 -0.36 -7.36
CA ASP A 23 3.21 -0.92 -7.49
C ASP A 23 3.27 -2.40 -7.08
N TYR A 24 2.23 -2.86 -6.37
CA TYR A 24 2.07 -4.21 -5.85
C TYR A 24 0.99 -5.04 -6.58
N HIS A 25 0.36 -4.51 -7.63
CA HIS A 25 -0.59 -5.29 -8.43
C HIS A 25 0.05 -6.55 -9.04
N GLY A 26 -0.65 -7.68 -8.96
CA GLY A 26 -0.14 -8.97 -9.44
C GLY A 26 0.82 -9.67 -8.47
N LYS A 27 1.15 -9.05 -7.33
CA LYS A 27 1.97 -9.65 -6.26
C LYS A 27 1.09 -10.04 -5.06
N ASN A 28 1.47 -11.13 -4.38
CA ASN A 28 0.91 -11.44 -3.07
C ASN A 28 1.36 -10.36 -2.08
N THR A 29 0.41 -9.61 -1.53
CA THR A 29 0.69 -8.39 -0.77
C THR A 29 -0.05 -8.41 0.56
N LEU A 30 0.67 -8.17 1.64
CA LEU A 30 0.12 -8.00 2.98
C LEU A 30 0.04 -6.50 3.31
N ILE A 31 -1.15 -6.04 3.70
CA ILE A 31 -1.33 -4.69 4.23
C ILE A 31 -1.35 -4.80 5.75
N PHE A 32 -0.36 -4.19 6.41
CA PHE A 32 -0.25 -4.15 7.86
C PHE A 32 -0.54 -2.72 8.36
N MET A 33 -1.62 -2.58 9.12
CA MET A 33 -2.05 -1.31 9.71
C MET A 33 -1.85 -1.37 11.22
N TRP A 34 -1.15 -0.37 11.77
CA TRP A 34 -0.89 -0.27 13.20
C TRP A 34 -0.81 1.21 13.62
N ALA A 35 -0.93 1.46 14.91
CA ALA A 35 -0.71 2.75 15.55
C ALA A 35 -0.03 2.51 16.89
N SER A 36 0.75 3.47 17.37
CA SER A 36 1.45 3.37 18.66
C SER A 36 0.53 3.50 19.87
N TRP A 37 -0.66 4.09 19.68
CA TRP A 37 -1.68 4.39 20.70
C TRP A 37 -2.99 4.80 20.04
#